data_AF-W1YIX9-F1
#
_entry.id   AF-W1YIX9-F1
#
_cell.length_a   1.000
_cell.length_b   1.000
_cell.length_c   1.000
_cell.angle_alpha   90.00
_cell.angle_beta   90.00
_cell.angle_gamma   90.00
#
_symmetry.space_group_name_H-M   'P 1'
#
loop_
_entity.id
_entity.type
_entity.pdbx_description
1 polymer ?
#
loop_
_entity_poly.entity_id
_entity_poly.type
_entity_poly.pdbx_seq_one_letter_code
_entity_poly.pdbx_strand_id
1 'polypeptide(L)'
;AHHHAFSFMDEWINRNEDVCWLTYTNKETHEIITSNIHRAPMYSGKIEGVGPRYCPSIEDKVVRFADKERHQLFVEPEGTSTNEMYVQGMSTSLPMDVQYAFL
;
A
#
# COMPACT_ATOMS: atom_id res chain seq x y z
N ALA A 1 12.37 25.97 -2.11
CA ALA A 1 10.99 25.63 -1.72
C ALA A 1 10.68 26.37 -0.43
N HIS A 2 9.53 27.03 -0.30
CA HIS A 2 9.13 27.66 0.95
C HIS A 2 8.52 26.58 1.85
N HIS A 3 8.98 26.52 3.10
CA HIS A 3 8.42 25.63 4.10
C HIS A 3 7.21 26.30 4.77
N HIS A 4 6.18 25.53 5.05
CA HIS A 4 4.93 26.02 5.62
C HIS A 4 4.48 25.11 6.75
N ALA A 5 3.99 25.71 7.84
CA ALA A 5 3.24 24.97 8.85
C ALA A 5 1.85 24.61 8.30
N PHE A 6 1.27 23.50 8.79
CA PHE A 6 -0.10 23.13 8.43
C PHE A 6 -1.14 24.09 9.03
N SER A 7 -0.90 24.58 10.25
CA SER A 7 -1.74 25.56 10.94
C SER A 7 -1.29 26.99 10.64
N PHE A 8 -2.25 27.91 10.44
CA PHE A 8 -1.97 29.35 10.33
C PHE A 8 -1.55 30.00 11.65
N MET A 9 -1.74 29.31 12.78
CA MET A 9 -1.38 29.81 14.12
C MET A 9 0.07 29.45 14.51
N ASP A 10 0.70 28.52 13.79
CA ASP A 10 2.02 28.02 14.12
C ASP A 10 3.09 28.62 13.21
N GLU A 11 4.27 28.91 13.77
CA GLU A 11 5.47 29.11 12.97
C GLU A 11 5.97 27.78 12.41
N TRP A 12 6.58 27.80 11.24
CA TRP A 12 7.19 26.60 10.69
C TRP A 12 8.44 26.22 11.50
N ILE A 13 8.49 24.96 11.92
CA ILE A 13 9.65 24.33 12.57
C ILE A 13 9.89 23.00 11.86
N ASN A 14 11.14 22.65 11.60
CA ASN A 14 11.48 21.33 11.09
C ASN A 14 11.28 20.27 12.18
N ARG A 15 10.27 19.41 12.03
CA ARG A 15 9.96 18.28 12.91
C ARG A 15 10.20 16.91 12.26
N ASN A 16 10.84 16.87 11.08
CA ASN A 16 11.13 15.60 10.41
C ASN A 16 12.31 14.92 11.10
N GLU A 17 12.01 13.88 11.88
CA GLU A 17 13.01 13.07 12.59
C GLU A 17 13.37 11.79 11.82
N ASP A 18 12.52 11.34 10.91
CA ASP A 18 12.70 10.13 10.11
C ASP A 18 12.49 10.38 8.60
N VAL A 19 12.82 9.36 7.80
CA VAL A 19 12.65 9.37 6.34
C VAL A 19 11.72 8.25 5.91
N CYS A 20 10.92 8.50 4.86
CA CYS A 20 10.19 7.45 4.17
C CYS A 20 11.05 6.89 3.03
N TRP A 21 10.84 5.61 2.71
CA TRP A 21 11.53 4.95 1.60
C TRP A 21 10.58 4.71 0.43
N LEU A 22 11.13 4.79 -0.77
CA LEU A 22 10.42 4.51 -2.01
C LEU A 22 10.80 3.13 -2.53
N THR A 23 9.80 2.32 -2.85
CA THR A 23 10.03 1.03 -3.51
C THR A 23 8.91 0.73 -4.52
N TYR A 24 8.97 -0.44 -5.15
CA TYR A 24 8.02 -0.86 -6.17
C TYR A 24 7.71 -2.35 -6.02
N THR A 25 6.49 -2.74 -6.38
CA THR A 25 6.19 -4.15 -6.69
C THR A 25 6.97 -4.59 -7.92
N ASN A 26 7.05 -5.90 -8.14
CA ASN A 26 7.65 -6.46 -9.35
C ASN A 26 6.72 -7.51 -10.00
N LYS A 27 7.20 -8.15 -11.06
CA LYS A 27 6.46 -9.17 -11.80
C LYS A 27 6.10 -10.39 -10.92
N GLU A 28 7.01 -10.82 -10.06
CA GLU A 28 6.80 -11.96 -9.16
C GLU A 28 5.68 -11.67 -8.16
N THR A 29 5.66 -10.47 -7.56
CA THR A 29 4.54 -9.99 -6.72
C THR A 29 3.20 -10.09 -7.47
N HIS A 30 3.15 -9.67 -8.73
CA HIS A 30 1.92 -9.71 -9.53
C HIS A 30 1.48 -11.14 -9.85
N GLU A 31 2.42 -12.03 -10.17
CA GLU A 31 2.16 -13.46 -10.41
C GLU A 31 1.59 -14.16 -9.17
N ILE A 32 2.15 -13.90 -7.98
CA ILE A 32 1.67 -14.47 -6.72
C ILE A 32 0.24 -14.00 -6.43
N ILE A 33 0.00 -12.69 -6.56
CA ILE A 33 -1.31 -12.08 -6.31
C ILE A 33 -2.36 -12.65 -7.27
N THR A 34 -2.08 -12.65 -8.57
CA THR A 34 -3.03 -13.12 -9.59
C THR A 34 -3.33 -14.62 -9.47
N SER A 35 -2.33 -15.43 -9.13
CA SER A 35 -2.51 -16.88 -8.88
C SER A 35 -3.40 -17.16 -7.67
N ASN A 36 -3.46 -16.24 -6.70
CA ASN A 36 -4.23 -16.38 -5.46
C ASN A 36 -5.48 -15.47 -5.41
N ILE A 37 -5.82 -14.77 -6.49
CA ILE A 37 -6.87 -13.74 -6.50
C ILE A 37 -8.22 -14.28 -6.01
N HIS A 38 -8.55 -15.52 -6.37
CA HIS A 38 -9.76 -16.23 -5.98
C HIS A 38 -9.91 -16.44 -4.45
N ARG A 39 -8.82 -16.26 -3.68
CA ARG A 39 -8.80 -16.36 -2.22
C ARG A 39 -9.13 -15.03 -1.54
N ALA A 40 -9.05 -13.91 -2.25
CA ALA A 40 -9.45 -12.61 -1.72
C ALA A 40 -10.99 -12.56 -1.58
N PRO A 41 -11.54 -12.10 -0.43
CA PRO A 41 -12.98 -12.10 -0.15
C PRO A 41 -13.86 -11.43 -1.23
N MET A 42 -13.35 -10.37 -1.86
CA MET A 42 -14.02 -9.66 -2.96
C MET A 42 -14.17 -10.52 -4.22
N TYR A 43 -13.23 -11.43 -4.47
CA TYR A 43 -13.21 -12.31 -5.65
C TYR A 43 -13.76 -13.71 -5.35
N SER A 44 -13.77 -14.12 -4.09
CA SER A 44 -14.29 -15.42 -3.66
C SER A 44 -15.82 -15.44 -3.49
N GLY A 45 -16.51 -14.32 -3.76
CA GLY A 45 -17.95 -14.17 -3.56
C GLY A 45 -18.39 -14.20 -2.09
N LYS A 46 -17.45 -13.99 -1.13
CA LYS A 46 -17.76 -13.96 0.31
C LYS A 46 -18.27 -12.60 0.78
N ILE A 47 -18.00 -11.55 0.00
CA ILE A 47 -18.46 -10.19 0.26
C ILE A 47 -19.22 -9.72 -0.98
N GLU A 48 -20.47 -9.30 -0.77
CA GLU A 48 -21.26 -8.61 -1.78
C GLU A 48 -21.13 -7.11 -1.54
N GLY A 49 -20.37 -6.43 -2.38
CA GLY A 49 -20.15 -4.98 -2.26
C GLY A 49 -19.30 -4.44 -3.41
N VAL A 50 -19.50 -3.17 -3.76
CA VAL A 50 -18.62 -2.48 -4.70
C VAL A 50 -17.38 -2.04 -3.93
N GLY A 51 -16.21 -2.52 -4.34
CA GLY A 51 -14.94 -2.11 -3.76
C GLY A 51 -14.72 -0.58 -3.82
N PRO A 52 -13.83 -0.03 -2.99
CA PRO A 52 -13.54 1.41 -2.97
C PRO A 52 -13.15 1.92 -4.37
N ARG A 53 -13.86 2.95 -4.85
CA ARG A 53 -13.72 3.45 -6.23
C ARG A 53 -12.31 3.94 -6.59
N TYR A 54 -11.61 4.52 -5.62
CA TYR A 54 -10.36 5.27 -5.81
C TYR A 54 -9.16 4.75 -5.02
N CYS A 55 -9.39 3.90 -4.00
CA CYS A 55 -8.31 3.31 -3.20
C CYS A 55 -8.41 1.77 -3.27
N PRO A 56 -8.10 1.17 -4.44
CA PRO A 56 -8.16 -0.28 -4.59
C PRO A 56 -7.12 -0.94 -3.69
N SER A 57 -7.42 -2.15 -3.21
CA SER A 57 -6.39 -3.04 -2.65
C SER A 57 -5.33 -3.34 -3.71
N ILE A 58 -4.17 -3.85 -3.31
CA ILE A 58 -3.13 -4.21 -4.26
C ILE A 58 -3.63 -5.25 -5.26
N GLU A 59 -4.42 -6.23 -4.81
CA GLU A 59 -5.00 -7.24 -5.69
C GLU A 59 -5.96 -6.64 -6.72
N ASP A 60 -6.76 -5.65 -6.34
CA ASP A 60 -7.62 -4.90 -7.26
C ASP A 60 -6.80 -4.04 -8.23
N LYS A 61 -5.71 -3.44 -7.75
CA LYS A 61 -4.83 -2.57 -8.56
C LYS A 61 -4.12 -3.38 -9.65
N VAL A 62 -3.62 -4.57 -9.31
CA VAL A 62 -2.97 -5.49 -10.26
C VAL A 62 -3.96 -5.96 -11.33
N VAL A 63 -5.21 -6.29 -10.96
CA VAL A 63 -6.23 -6.70 -11.93
C VAL A 63 -6.68 -5.54 -12.82
N ARG A 64 -6.99 -4.38 -12.22
CA ARG A 64 -7.54 -3.22 -12.94
C ARG A 64 -6.53 -2.55 -13.86
N PHE A 65 -5.25 -2.59 -13.49
CA PHE A 65 -4.16 -1.93 -14.21
C PHE A 65 -3.08 -2.94 -14.61
N ALA A 66 -3.52 -4.06 -15.20
CA ALA A 66 -2.65 -5.17 -15.60
C ALA A 66 -1.60 -4.81 -16.67
N ASP A 67 -1.71 -3.65 -17.32
CA ASP A 67 -0.69 -3.11 -18.23
C ASP A 67 0.54 -2.55 -17.49
N LYS A 68 0.46 -2.34 -16.17
CA LYS A 68 1.54 -1.77 -15.38
C LYS A 68 2.48 -2.86 -14.89
N GLU A 69 3.74 -2.79 -15.29
CA GLU A 69 4.78 -3.73 -14.86
C GLU A 69 5.13 -3.64 -13.36
N ARG A 70 4.82 -2.49 -12.73
CA ARG A 70 5.09 -2.23 -11.32
C ARG A 70 4.17 -1.17 -10.74
N HIS A 71 4.00 -1.20 -9.42
CA HIS A 71 3.31 -0.18 -8.66
C HIS A 71 4.24 0.41 -7.62
N GLN A 72 4.31 1.74 -7.54
CA GLN A 72 5.08 2.45 -6.52
C GLN A 72 4.44 2.25 -5.14
N LEU A 73 5.30 2.08 -4.13
CA LEU A 73 4.97 1.92 -2.72
C LEU A 73 5.83 2.89 -1.89
N PHE A 74 5.31 3.27 -0.73
CA PHE A 74 6.10 3.95 0.30
C PHE A 74 6.21 3.05 1.54
N VAL A 75 7.41 3.00 2.11
CA VAL A 75 7.64 2.39 3.42
C VAL A 75 7.78 3.55 4.40
N GLU A 76 6.83 3.69 5.32
CA GLU A 76 6.66 4.85 6.19
C GLU A 76 6.82 4.44 7.65
N PRO A 77 7.66 5.11 8.45
CA PRO A 77 7.74 4.86 9.89
C PRO A 77 6.41 5.20 10.57
N GLU A 78 5.91 4.32 11.44
CA GLU A 78 4.69 4.63 12.22
C GLU A 78 4.98 5.53 13.43
N GLY A 79 6.25 5.70 13.81
CA GLY A 79 6.69 6.68 14.80
C GLY A 79 8.13 6.48 15.26
N THR A 80 8.69 7.49 15.94
CA THR A 80 10.12 7.53 16.34
C THR A 80 10.48 6.57 17.48
N SER A 81 9.48 5.94 18.10
CA SER A 81 9.63 5.05 19.26
C SER A 81 9.24 3.59 18.96
N THR A 82 9.07 3.23 17.70
CA THR A 82 8.72 1.86 17.26
C THR A 82 9.57 1.44 16.06
N ASN A 83 9.65 0.14 15.83
CA ASN A 83 10.23 -0.43 14.60
C ASN A 83 9.14 -0.81 13.58
N GLU A 84 7.87 -0.48 13.86
CA GLU A 84 6.74 -0.74 12.97
C GLU A 84 6.79 0.20 11.77
N MET A 85 6.59 -0.41 10.59
CA MET A 85 6.66 0.25 9.30
C MET A 85 5.37 0.00 8.54
N TYR A 86 4.75 1.07 8.05
CA TYR A 86 3.57 0.98 7.19
C TYR A 86 3.99 0.86 5.72
N VAL A 87 3.46 -0.13 5.01
CA VAL A 87 3.71 -0.32 3.56
C VAL A 87 2.56 0.29 2.77
N GLN A 88 2.63 1.60 2.57
CA GLN A 88 1.64 2.35 1.81
C GLN A 88 1.55 1.83 0.37
N GLY A 89 0.32 1.54 -0.05
CA GLY A 89 0.02 1.01 -1.38
C GLY A 89 -0.07 -0.51 -1.46
N MET A 90 0.17 -1.24 -0.35
CA MET A 90 0.05 -2.70 -0.26
C MET A 90 -1.17 -3.20 0.54
N SER A 91 -2.19 -2.36 0.77
CA SER A 91 -3.44 -2.78 1.41
C SER A 91 -4.02 -4.02 0.72
N THR A 92 -4.30 -5.08 1.47
CA THR A 92 -4.75 -6.36 0.90
C THR A 92 -5.69 -7.10 1.83
N SER A 93 -6.53 -7.94 1.24
CA SER A 93 -7.40 -8.88 1.94
C SER A 93 -7.01 -10.35 1.71
N LEU A 94 -5.87 -10.59 1.05
CA LEU A 94 -5.37 -11.93 0.78
C LEU A 94 -4.97 -12.65 2.07
N PRO A 95 -5.03 -13.99 2.12
CA PRO A 95 -4.58 -14.76 3.27
C PRO A 95 -3.12 -14.50 3.64
N MET A 96 -2.80 -14.61 4.94
CA MET A 96 -1.48 -14.30 5.49
C MET A 96 -0.32 -15.07 4.81
N ASP A 97 -0.53 -16.34 4.45
CA ASP A 97 0.47 -17.13 3.71
C ASP A 97 0.80 -16.55 2.33
N VAL A 98 -0.19 -15.95 1.66
CA VAL A 98 0.01 -15.27 0.38
C VAL A 98 0.71 -13.94 0.60
N GLN A 99 0.35 -13.20 1.65
CA GLN A 99 1.02 -11.94 2.00
C GLN A 99 2.52 -12.15 2.23
N TYR A 100 2.90 -13.14 3.03
CA TYR A 100 4.31 -13.48 3.25
C TYR A 100 5.06 -13.92 1.99
N ALA A 101 4.36 -14.40 0.96
CA ALA A 101 5.00 -14.83 -0.27
C ALA A 101 5.41 -13.66 -1.18
N PHE A 102 4.74 -12.50 -1.08
CA PHE A 102 5.00 -11.34 -1.94
C PHE A 102 5.56 -10.10 -1.24
N LEU A 103 5.69 -10.13 0.10
CA LEU A 103 6.35 -9.11 0.92
C LEU A 103 7.84 -9.42 1.03
#